data_AF-A0AAN4VP58-F1
#
_entry.id   AF-A0AAN4VP58-F1
#
_cell.length_a   1.000
_cell.length_b   1.000
_cell.length_c   1.000
_cell.angle_alpha   90.00
_cell.angle_beta   90.00
_cell.angle_gamma   90.00
#
_symmetry.space_group_name_H-M   'P 1'
#
loop_
_entity.id
_entity.type
_entity.pdbx_description
1 polymer ?
#
loop_
_entity_poly.entity_id
_entity_poly.type
_entity_poly.pdbx_seq_one_letter_code
_entity_poly.pdbx_strand_id
1 'polypeptide(L)'
;MILEGVRLADCKLLRCGRERDDTRQLCPECEQRLLADLEWFTKNIGYLETDKMNRINKNHDANGGGGGYSDNPPLREQVFDLLYEGDEHMDSVWGTLSAFAKCLGVEYLNHDPLNVLAQRIAVKKTKQGEPACLCSTATPVYALEIRIARDKCQRLLNQGHTVSLGNCPNTDCNMPLSADETAKQVKCRGCRNVWNIQFLRTLMQDKIKHSTYTGTASDIRSKLQQAGYLVSANTLKSWAHRGKLTPVRKEGRHPIYRIADVYMLMQQTNPVDDIWGLVGKDAK
;
A
#
# COMPACT_ATOMS: atom_id res chain seq x y z
N MET A 1 -0.68 58.82 -17.04
CA MET A 1 -1.40 57.54 -17.11
C MET A 1 -1.02 56.74 -15.88
N ILE A 2 -1.89 56.78 -14.87
CA ILE A 2 -1.74 55.96 -13.67
C ILE A 2 -2.16 54.55 -14.08
N LEU A 3 -1.25 53.58 -14.03
CA LEU A 3 -1.62 52.18 -14.09
C LEU A 3 -2.44 51.92 -12.82
N GLU A 4 -3.77 51.88 -12.94
CA GLU A 4 -4.65 51.39 -11.90
C GLU A 4 -4.23 49.94 -11.61
N GLY A 5 -3.44 49.77 -10.54
CA GLY A 5 -2.98 48.46 -10.10
C GLY A 5 -4.20 47.62 -9.75
N VAL A 6 -4.39 46.52 -10.49
CA VAL A 6 -5.38 45.49 -10.16
C VAL A 6 -5.14 45.08 -8.72
N ARG A 7 -6.09 45.40 -7.84
CA ARG A 7 -6.01 45.05 -6.42
C ARG A 7 -6.36 43.58 -6.31
N LEU A 8 -5.36 42.72 -6.23
CA LEU A 8 -5.57 41.28 -6.10
C LEU A 8 -6.08 40.97 -4.70
N ALA A 9 -7.16 40.19 -4.58
CA ALA A 9 -7.64 39.70 -3.28
C ALA A 9 -6.76 38.57 -2.75
N ASP A 10 -6.83 38.33 -1.44
CA ASP A 10 -6.19 37.18 -0.81
C ASP A 10 -6.85 35.87 -1.24
N CYS A 11 -6.03 34.82 -1.36
CA CYS A 11 -6.48 33.45 -1.61
C CYS A 11 -7.48 33.00 -0.54
N LYS A 12 -8.62 32.42 -0.94
CA LYS A 12 -9.62 31.91 0.00
C LYS A 12 -9.22 30.60 0.69
N LEU A 13 -8.13 29.94 0.27
CA LEU A 13 -7.65 28.73 0.93
C LEU A 13 -7.12 29.09 2.33
N LEU A 14 -7.65 28.41 3.35
CA LEU A 14 -7.18 28.60 4.72
C LEU A 14 -5.66 28.39 4.80
N ARG A 15 -4.94 29.33 5.42
CA ARG A 15 -3.47 29.37 5.57
C ARG A 15 -2.67 29.67 4.30
N CYS A 16 -3.31 30.08 3.20
CA CYS A 16 -2.60 30.65 2.05
C CYS A 16 -2.59 32.18 2.14
N GLY A 17 -1.40 32.78 2.04
CA GLY A 17 -1.22 34.25 2.04
C GLY A 17 -0.87 34.81 0.65
N ARG A 18 -1.21 34.09 -0.43
CA ARG A 18 -0.94 34.54 -1.80
C ARG A 18 -2.15 35.29 -2.36
N GLU A 19 -1.85 36.16 -3.32
CA GLU A 19 -2.83 36.91 -4.09
C GLU A 19 -3.53 36.03 -5.13
N ARG A 20 -4.79 36.35 -5.42
CA ARG A 20 -5.60 35.74 -6.48
C ARG A 20 -6.33 36.82 -7.27
N ASP A 21 -6.76 36.46 -8.46
CA ASP A 21 -7.79 37.22 -9.18
C ASP A 21 -9.13 37.12 -8.44
N ASP A 22 -9.85 38.23 -8.33
CA ASP A 22 -11.14 38.34 -7.62
C ASP A 22 -12.22 37.39 -8.15
N THR A 23 -12.14 37.04 -9.44
CA THR A 23 -13.06 36.11 -10.11
C THR A 23 -12.79 34.65 -9.81
N ARG A 24 -11.56 34.32 -9.39
CA ARG A 24 -11.15 32.97 -9.02
C ARG A 24 -11.54 32.67 -7.59
N GLN A 25 -11.47 31.41 -7.15
CA GLN A 25 -11.62 31.07 -5.73
C GLN A 25 -10.27 30.99 -5.03
N LEU A 26 -9.26 30.47 -5.73
CA LEU A 26 -7.93 30.18 -5.23
C LEU A 26 -6.86 30.98 -6.01
N CYS A 27 -5.66 31.11 -5.44
CA CYS A 27 -4.51 31.59 -6.20
C CYS A 27 -4.03 30.53 -7.21
N PRO A 28 -3.30 30.90 -8.28
CA PRO A 28 -2.87 29.98 -9.33
C PRO A 28 -2.15 28.73 -8.81
N GLU A 29 -1.32 28.85 -7.76
CA GLU A 29 -0.60 27.71 -7.20
C GLU A 29 -1.50 26.77 -6.38
N CYS A 30 -2.52 27.30 -5.73
CA CYS A 30 -3.52 26.49 -5.04
C CYS A 30 -4.45 25.79 -6.04
N GLU A 31 -4.77 26.43 -7.17
CA GLU A 31 -5.49 25.77 -8.28
C GLU A 31 -4.68 24.61 -8.85
N GLN A 32 -3.40 24.85 -9.20
CA GLN A 32 -2.51 23.80 -9.71
C GLN A 32 -2.35 22.66 -8.70
N ARG A 33 -2.25 22.97 -7.41
CA ARG A 33 -2.12 21.96 -6.36
C ARG A 33 -3.39 21.11 -6.22
N LEU A 34 -4.57 21.71 -6.23
CA LEU A 34 -5.83 20.97 -6.22
C LEU A 34 -5.92 20.01 -7.42
N LEU A 35 -5.57 20.48 -8.62
CA LEU A 35 -5.55 19.63 -9.82
C LEU A 35 -4.54 18.48 -9.67
N ALA A 36 -3.35 18.75 -9.15
CA ALA A 36 -2.33 17.73 -8.90
C ALA A 36 -2.75 16.72 -7.83
N ASP A 37 -3.46 17.14 -6.78
CA ASP A 37 -3.97 16.25 -5.74
C ASP A 37 -5.10 15.35 -6.27
N LEU A 38 -6.01 15.89 -7.09
CA LEU A 38 -7.03 15.09 -7.78
C LEU A 38 -6.41 14.09 -8.76
N GLU A 39 -5.42 14.51 -9.55
CA GLU A 39 -4.67 13.63 -10.43
C GLU A 39 -3.93 12.54 -9.64
N TRP A 40 -3.39 12.89 -8.48
CA TRP A 40 -2.76 11.93 -7.58
C TRP A 40 -3.76 10.87 -7.11
N PHE A 41 -4.97 11.27 -6.70
CA PHE A 41 -6.01 10.31 -6.32
C PHE A 41 -6.35 9.39 -7.50
N THR A 42 -6.58 9.93 -8.69
CA THR A 42 -6.88 9.13 -9.89
C THR A 42 -5.82 8.07 -10.18
N LYS A 43 -4.53 8.37 -9.94
CA LYS A 43 -3.42 7.45 -10.22
C LYS A 43 -3.12 6.47 -9.08
N ASN A 44 -3.28 6.89 -7.81
CA ASN A 44 -2.68 6.20 -6.67
C ASN A 44 -3.69 5.60 -5.70
N ILE A 45 -4.90 6.14 -5.56
CA ILE A 45 -5.84 5.70 -4.51
C ILE A 45 -6.33 4.27 -4.72
N GLY A 46 -6.41 3.82 -5.98
CA GLY A 46 -6.79 2.44 -6.30
C GLY A 46 -5.88 1.41 -5.64
N TYR A 47 -4.58 1.71 -5.50
CA TYR A 47 -3.64 0.81 -4.80
C TYR A 47 -3.96 0.68 -3.30
N LEU A 48 -4.56 1.69 -2.67
CA LEU A 48 -5.04 1.57 -1.29
C LEU A 48 -6.34 0.76 -1.23
N GLU A 49 -7.31 1.05 -2.11
CA GLU A 49 -8.63 0.40 -2.15
C GLU A 49 -8.54 -1.11 -2.47
N THR A 50 -7.68 -1.49 -3.41
CA THR A 50 -7.58 -2.88 -3.88
C THR A 50 -6.33 -3.56 -3.35
N ASP A 51 -5.15 -3.12 -3.76
CA ASP A 51 -3.91 -3.87 -3.56
C ASP A 51 -3.49 -3.94 -2.09
N LYS A 52 -3.54 -2.83 -1.35
CA LYS A 52 -3.12 -2.81 0.05
C LYS A 52 -4.14 -3.51 0.94
N MET A 53 -5.44 -3.25 0.77
CA MET A 53 -6.49 -3.96 1.52
C MET A 53 -6.51 -5.46 1.23
N ASN A 54 -6.38 -5.88 -0.03
CA ASN A 54 -6.34 -7.31 -0.39
C ASN A 54 -5.07 -8.01 0.11
N ARG A 55 -3.92 -7.32 0.14
CA ARG A 55 -2.69 -7.86 0.75
C ARG A 55 -2.82 -8.02 2.26
N ILE A 56 -3.50 -7.10 2.96
CA ILE A 56 -3.74 -7.23 4.39
C ILE A 56 -4.77 -8.32 4.69
N ASN A 57 -5.84 -8.45 3.88
CA ASN A 57 -6.82 -9.55 3.97
C ASN A 57 -6.17 -10.93 3.80
N LYS A 58 -5.30 -11.12 2.81
CA LYS A 58 -4.60 -12.39 2.58
C LYS A 58 -3.70 -12.81 3.75
N ASN A 59 -3.16 -11.86 4.51
CA ASN A 59 -2.43 -12.15 5.75
C ASN A 59 -3.36 -12.52 6.92
N HIS A 60 -4.61 -12.04 6.92
CA HIS A 60 -5.61 -12.35 7.94
C HIS A 60 -6.25 -13.74 7.71
N ASP A 61 -6.54 -14.10 6.45
CA ASP A 61 -7.14 -15.40 6.09
C ASP A 61 -6.16 -16.57 6.23
N ALA A 62 -4.87 -16.31 6.45
CA ALA A 62 -3.86 -17.33 6.68
C ALA A 62 -3.85 -17.90 8.11
N ASN A 63 -4.58 -17.29 9.05
CA ASN A 63 -4.62 -17.75 10.44
C ASN A 63 -5.92 -17.33 11.16
N GLY A 64 -6.96 -18.14 11.03
CA GLY A 64 -8.01 -18.20 12.05
C GLY A 64 -7.44 -18.83 13.32
N GLY A 65 -6.86 -18.00 14.19
CA GLY A 65 -6.28 -18.45 15.46
C GLY A 65 -5.52 -17.36 16.21
N GLY A 66 -6.25 -16.53 16.95
CA GLY A 66 -5.90 -15.99 18.28
C GLY A 66 -4.60 -15.21 18.49
N GLY A 67 -4.78 -13.95 18.90
CA GLY A 67 -4.06 -13.40 20.06
C GLY A 67 -2.81 -12.56 19.78
N GLY A 68 -2.98 -11.24 19.84
CA GLY A 68 -1.90 -10.28 19.97
C GLY A 68 -2.42 -8.85 19.82
N TYR A 69 -2.94 -8.26 20.90
CA TYR A 69 -3.22 -6.83 20.97
C TYR A 69 -1.89 -6.07 20.76
N SER A 70 -1.71 -5.46 19.59
CA SER A 70 -0.83 -4.31 19.43
C SER A 70 -1.69 -3.06 19.54
N ASP A 71 -1.27 -2.05 20.30
CA ASP A 71 -1.99 -0.79 20.55
C ASP A 71 -2.25 0.09 19.30
N ASN A 72 -2.00 -0.42 18.09
CA ASN A 72 -2.40 0.20 16.84
C ASN A 72 -3.44 -0.70 16.15
N PRO A 73 -4.58 -0.15 15.66
CA PRO A 73 -5.52 -0.92 14.86
C PRO A 73 -4.78 -1.62 13.71
N PRO A 74 -5.17 -2.84 13.32
CA PRO A 74 -4.63 -3.48 12.13
C PRO A 74 -4.59 -2.47 10.99
N LEU A 75 -3.48 -2.40 10.23
CA LEU A 75 -3.29 -1.44 9.14
C LEU A 75 -4.47 -1.40 8.14
N ARG A 76 -5.25 -2.49 8.08
CA ARG A 76 -6.50 -2.58 7.32
C ARG A 76 -7.58 -1.65 7.83
N GLU A 77 -7.83 -1.65 9.13
CA GLU A 77 -8.83 -0.79 9.78
C GLU A 77 -8.43 0.67 9.57
N GLN A 78 -7.17 1.02 9.82
CA GLN A 78 -6.67 2.38 9.56
C GLN A 78 -6.83 2.83 8.09
N VAL A 79 -6.63 1.92 7.13
CA VAL A 79 -6.86 2.21 5.70
C VAL A 79 -8.36 2.36 5.43
N PHE A 80 -9.19 1.46 5.96
CA PHE A 80 -10.65 1.50 5.75
C PHE A 80 -11.27 2.76 6.35
N ASP A 81 -10.91 3.10 7.58
CA ASP A 81 -11.39 4.28 8.30
C ASP A 81 -11.03 5.53 7.51
N LEU A 82 -9.77 5.67 7.07
CA LEU A 82 -9.35 6.80 6.24
C LEU A 82 -10.16 6.91 4.94
N LEU A 83 -10.42 5.79 4.28
CA LEU A 83 -11.07 5.79 2.97
C LEU A 83 -12.58 6.01 3.06
N TYR A 84 -13.26 5.45 4.07
CA TYR A 84 -14.73 5.36 4.08
C TYR A 84 -15.41 5.87 5.35
N GLU A 85 -14.88 5.66 6.56
CA GLU A 85 -15.58 6.03 7.82
C GLU A 85 -15.23 7.43 8.34
N GLY A 86 -13.97 7.84 8.20
CA GLY A 86 -13.45 9.10 8.74
C GLY A 86 -12.95 8.92 10.17
N ASP A 87 -12.47 10.01 10.76
CA ASP A 87 -12.13 10.08 12.19
C ASP A 87 -12.92 11.25 12.85
N GLU A 88 -12.88 11.37 14.18
CA GLU A 88 -13.60 12.44 14.90
C GLU A 88 -13.26 13.87 14.41
N HIS A 89 -12.15 14.05 13.71
CA HIS A 89 -11.62 15.36 13.33
C HIS A 89 -11.66 15.60 11.82
N MET A 90 -11.90 14.58 11.00
CA MET A 90 -11.79 14.64 9.54
C MET A 90 -12.74 13.66 8.86
N ASP A 91 -13.39 14.12 7.78
CA ASP A 91 -14.16 13.26 6.89
C ASP A 91 -13.26 12.23 6.18
N SER A 92 -13.85 11.10 5.81
CA SER A 92 -13.20 10.10 4.97
C SER A 92 -12.89 10.62 3.58
N VAL A 93 -12.00 9.94 2.84
CA VAL A 93 -11.73 10.25 1.42
C VAL A 93 -13.04 10.19 0.62
N TRP A 94 -13.86 9.16 0.84
CA TRP A 94 -15.17 9.04 0.22
C TRP A 94 -16.09 10.19 0.60
N GLY A 95 -16.18 10.54 1.89
CA GLY A 95 -17.00 11.65 2.37
C GLY A 95 -16.62 12.96 1.69
N THR A 96 -15.33 13.28 1.71
CA THR A 96 -14.75 14.49 1.10
C THR A 96 -15.03 14.56 -0.40
N LEU A 97 -14.66 13.52 -1.16
CA LEU A 97 -14.81 13.52 -2.62
C LEU A 97 -16.29 13.51 -3.03
N SER A 98 -17.13 12.75 -2.34
CA SER A 98 -18.55 12.62 -2.68
C SER A 98 -19.33 13.90 -2.37
N ALA A 99 -19.01 14.57 -1.25
CA ALA A 99 -19.59 15.87 -0.91
C ALA A 99 -19.15 16.96 -1.89
N PHE A 100 -17.86 16.98 -2.28
CA PHE A 100 -17.40 17.91 -3.31
C PHE A 100 -18.05 17.63 -4.67
N ALA A 101 -18.15 16.36 -5.08
CA ALA A 101 -18.84 15.95 -6.31
C ALA A 101 -20.30 16.45 -6.33
N LYS A 102 -21.03 16.34 -5.21
CA LYS A 102 -22.38 16.90 -5.06
C LYS A 102 -22.40 18.42 -5.28
N CYS A 103 -21.48 19.17 -4.66
CA CYS A 103 -21.38 20.62 -4.87
C CYS A 103 -21.11 21.01 -6.33
N LEU A 104 -20.44 20.14 -7.10
CA LEU A 104 -20.11 20.37 -8.50
C LEU A 104 -21.16 19.84 -9.49
N GLY A 105 -22.21 19.16 -9.02
CA GLY A 105 -23.17 18.48 -9.87
C GLY A 105 -22.53 17.36 -10.70
N VAL A 106 -21.59 16.62 -10.10
CA VAL A 106 -20.98 15.42 -10.67
C VAL A 106 -21.82 14.21 -10.27
N GLU A 107 -22.22 13.40 -11.24
CA GLU A 107 -22.95 12.16 -10.99
C GLU A 107 -22.00 11.03 -10.59
N TYR A 108 -22.38 10.30 -9.56
CA TYR A 108 -21.65 9.13 -9.07
C TYR A 108 -22.56 8.12 -8.38
N LEU A 109 -22.11 6.87 -8.36
CA LEU A 109 -22.73 5.77 -7.63
C LEU A 109 -22.05 5.61 -6.28
N ASN A 110 -22.79 5.15 -5.27
CA ASN A 110 -22.26 4.99 -3.91
C ASN A 110 -21.05 4.02 -3.82
N HIS A 111 -20.89 3.15 -4.82
CA HIS A 111 -19.84 2.14 -4.93
C HIS A 111 -18.85 2.44 -6.07
N ASP A 112 -18.86 3.66 -6.62
CA ASP A 112 -17.82 4.05 -7.59
C ASP A 112 -16.45 4.02 -6.89
N PRO A 113 -15.43 3.42 -7.52
CA PRO A 113 -14.06 3.49 -7.03
C PRO A 113 -13.60 4.94 -6.82
N LEU A 114 -12.83 5.21 -5.75
CA LEU A 114 -12.43 6.57 -5.40
C LEU A 114 -11.58 7.22 -6.49
N ASN A 115 -10.79 6.44 -7.24
CA ASN A 115 -10.02 6.95 -8.38
C ASN A 115 -10.92 7.48 -9.50
N VAL A 116 -12.03 6.78 -9.77
CA VAL A 116 -13.04 7.18 -10.76
C VAL A 116 -13.78 8.43 -10.30
N LEU A 117 -14.17 8.50 -9.02
CA LEU A 117 -14.82 9.68 -8.47
C LEU A 117 -13.92 10.93 -8.55
N ALA A 118 -12.64 10.80 -8.16
CA ALA A 118 -11.65 11.86 -8.29
C ALA A 118 -11.46 12.30 -9.76
N GLN A 119 -11.43 11.34 -10.70
CA GLN A 119 -11.33 11.63 -12.13
C GLN A 119 -12.55 12.44 -12.61
N ARG A 120 -13.77 12.04 -12.22
CA ARG A 120 -15.00 12.74 -12.62
C ARG A 120 -15.03 14.18 -12.11
N ILE A 121 -14.56 14.42 -10.88
CA ILE A 121 -14.39 15.76 -10.31
C ILE A 121 -13.39 16.57 -11.16
N ALA A 122 -12.24 15.98 -11.48
CA ALA A 122 -11.17 16.65 -12.22
C ALA A 122 -11.56 17.05 -13.65
N VAL A 123 -12.35 16.20 -14.34
CA VAL A 123 -12.73 16.43 -15.75
C VAL A 123 -14.04 17.22 -15.91
N LYS A 124 -14.81 17.43 -14.83
CA LYS A 124 -16.06 18.18 -14.89
C LYS A 124 -15.78 19.63 -15.30
N LYS A 125 -16.47 20.08 -16.35
CA LYS A 125 -16.40 21.47 -16.83
C LYS A 125 -17.66 22.25 -16.49
N THR A 126 -17.52 23.55 -16.28
CA THR A 126 -18.62 24.50 -16.25
C THR A 126 -19.21 24.68 -17.66
N LYS A 127 -20.32 25.42 -17.77
CA LYS A 127 -20.88 25.78 -19.07
C LYS A 127 -19.91 26.62 -19.92
N GLN A 128 -19.01 27.36 -19.27
CA GLN A 128 -17.96 28.14 -19.92
C GLN A 128 -16.72 27.31 -20.31
N GLY A 129 -16.70 26.01 -20.01
CA GLY A 129 -15.59 25.12 -20.35
C GLY A 129 -14.43 25.11 -19.36
N GLU A 130 -14.52 25.87 -18.27
CA GLU A 130 -13.52 25.89 -17.19
C GLU A 130 -13.68 24.67 -16.26
N PRO A 131 -12.60 24.20 -15.59
CA PRO A 131 -12.70 23.14 -14.61
C PRO A 131 -13.62 23.53 -13.45
N ALA A 132 -14.74 22.81 -13.26
CA ALA A 132 -15.76 23.15 -12.28
C ALA A 132 -15.21 23.14 -10.84
N CYS A 133 -14.24 22.28 -10.56
CA CYS A 133 -13.55 22.18 -9.27
C CYS A 133 -12.77 23.45 -8.89
N LEU A 134 -12.49 24.37 -9.82
CA LEU A 134 -11.80 25.64 -9.55
C LEU A 134 -12.76 26.81 -9.35
N CYS A 135 -13.98 26.71 -9.87
CA CYS A 135 -14.93 27.83 -9.93
C CYS A 135 -15.95 27.83 -8.78
N SER A 136 -16.15 26.69 -8.11
CA SER A 136 -17.16 26.53 -7.06
C SER A 136 -16.82 27.30 -5.78
N THR A 137 -17.81 27.92 -5.14
CA THR A 137 -17.61 28.58 -3.84
C THR A 137 -17.20 27.62 -2.72
N ALA A 138 -17.46 26.31 -2.89
CA ALA A 138 -17.04 25.27 -1.97
C ALA A 138 -15.57 24.84 -2.17
N THR A 139 -14.94 25.23 -3.28
CA THR A 139 -13.57 24.84 -3.64
C THR A 139 -12.55 25.08 -2.54
N PRO A 140 -12.53 26.21 -1.80
CA PRO A 140 -11.51 26.43 -0.78
C PRO A 140 -11.55 25.43 0.39
N VAL A 141 -12.74 24.97 0.79
CA VAL A 141 -12.90 23.99 1.87
C VAL A 141 -12.39 22.63 1.41
N TYR A 142 -12.94 22.13 0.30
CA TYR A 142 -12.58 20.82 -0.21
C TYR A 142 -11.15 20.74 -0.73
N ALA A 143 -10.57 21.84 -1.23
CA ALA A 143 -9.16 21.86 -1.63
C ALA A 143 -8.21 21.58 -0.45
N LEU A 144 -8.55 22.06 0.74
CA LEU A 144 -7.78 21.77 1.94
C LEU A 144 -7.98 20.32 2.40
N GLU A 145 -9.24 19.87 2.47
CA GLU A 145 -9.57 18.51 2.91
C GLU A 145 -8.98 17.44 1.98
N ILE A 146 -9.10 17.62 0.66
CA ILE A 146 -8.49 16.77 -0.37
C ILE A 146 -6.98 16.69 -0.17
N ARG A 147 -6.31 17.82 0.09
CA ARG A 147 -4.87 17.84 0.34
C ARG A 147 -4.49 17.06 1.61
N ILE A 148 -5.21 17.29 2.71
CA ILE A 148 -4.98 16.58 3.98
C ILE A 148 -5.17 15.08 3.81
N ALA A 149 -6.27 14.69 3.16
CA ALA A 149 -6.59 13.31 2.84
C ALA A 149 -5.50 12.68 1.96
N ARG A 150 -5.06 13.38 0.91
CA ARG A 150 -3.98 12.96 0.01
C ARG A 150 -2.68 12.74 0.77
N ASP A 151 -2.29 13.64 1.68
CA ASP A 151 -1.08 13.49 2.48
C ASP A 151 -1.18 12.35 3.51
N LYS A 152 -2.37 12.07 4.06
CA LYS A 152 -2.62 10.86 4.86
C LYS A 152 -2.48 9.59 4.00
N CYS A 153 -3.13 9.54 2.84
CA CYS A 153 -3.07 8.40 1.92
C CYS A 153 -1.64 8.15 1.42
N GLN A 154 -0.90 9.20 1.04
CA GLN A 154 0.48 9.11 0.61
C GLN A 154 1.39 8.58 1.73
N ARG A 155 1.18 9.03 2.97
CA ARG A 155 1.90 8.48 4.13
C ARG A 155 1.59 7.00 4.31
N LEU A 156 0.33 6.58 4.23
CA LEU A 156 -0.02 5.18 4.30
C LEU A 156 0.59 4.38 3.14
N LEU A 157 0.57 4.87 1.91
CA LEU A 157 1.23 4.22 0.78
C LEU A 157 2.74 4.08 0.98
N ASN A 158 3.38 5.12 1.55
CA ASN A 158 4.82 5.15 1.83
C ASN A 158 5.23 4.44 3.13
N GLN A 159 4.29 4.10 4.01
CA GLN A 159 4.52 3.15 5.09
C GLN A 159 4.63 1.77 4.45
N GLY A 160 5.83 1.44 3.97
CA GLY A 160 6.08 0.12 3.43
C GLY A 160 6.06 -0.94 4.53
N HIS A 161 5.71 -2.15 4.11
CA HIS A 161 5.81 -3.30 4.97
C HIS A 161 7.28 -3.53 5.28
N THR A 162 7.65 -3.47 6.56
CA THR A 162 9.00 -3.83 6.98
C THR A 162 9.17 -5.33 6.76
N VAL A 163 9.98 -5.71 5.77
CA VAL A 163 10.30 -7.10 5.46
C VAL A 163 11.54 -7.53 6.24
N SER A 164 11.47 -8.73 6.81
CA SER A 164 12.64 -9.39 7.39
C SER A 164 13.56 -9.85 6.26
N LEU A 165 14.82 -9.42 6.29
CA LEU A 165 15.86 -9.77 5.31
C LEU A 165 16.82 -10.84 5.84
N GLY A 166 16.51 -11.43 6.99
CA GLY A 166 17.39 -12.36 7.70
C GLY A 166 18.49 -11.69 8.49
N ASN A 167 19.46 -12.47 8.93
CA ASN A 167 20.55 -11.98 9.78
C ASN A 167 21.68 -11.38 8.95
N CYS A 168 22.39 -10.41 9.53
CA CYS A 168 23.55 -9.78 8.94
C CYS A 168 24.58 -10.84 8.49
N PRO A 169 25.06 -10.79 7.22
CA PRO A 169 26.06 -11.74 6.71
C PRO A 169 27.42 -11.67 7.41
N ASN A 170 27.70 -10.57 8.13
CA ASN A 170 28.94 -10.46 8.91
C ASN A 170 28.89 -11.47 10.07
N THR A 171 29.85 -12.40 10.08
CA THR A 171 29.97 -13.51 11.03
C THR A 171 29.97 -13.04 12.48
N ASP A 172 30.51 -11.85 12.74
CA ASP A 172 30.67 -11.33 14.11
C ASP A 172 29.46 -10.50 14.57
N CYS A 173 28.51 -10.19 13.67
CA CYS A 173 27.37 -9.33 14.00
C CYS A 173 26.08 -10.12 14.15
N ASN A 174 25.75 -10.98 13.18
CA ASN A 174 24.54 -11.82 13.12
C ASN A 174 23.20 -11.12 13.46
N MET A 175 23.15 -9.79 13.41
CA MET A 175 21.97 -9.00 13.83
C MET A 175 20.85 -9.12 12.79
N PRO A 176 19.58 -9.27 13.20
CA PRO A 176 18.46 -9.29 12.27
C PRO A 176 18.39 -7.98 11.47
N LEU A 177 18.25 -8.10 10.16
CA LEU A 177 18.08 -7.01 9.23
C LEU A 177 16.62 -6.95 8.79
N SER A 178 16.06 -5.75 8.82
CA SER A 178 14.76 -5.46 8.26
C SER A 178 14.82 -4.14 7.51
N ALA A 179 14.04 -4.06 6.43
CA ALA A 179 13.95 -2.86 5.61
C ALA A 179 12.56 -2.74 5.01
N ASP A 180 12.27 -1.55 4.49
CA ASP A 180 11.13 -1.35 3.63
C ASP A 180 11.20 -2.28 2.40
N GLU A 181 10.06 -2.82 1.95
CA GLU A 181 9.99 -3.68 0.76
C GLU A 181 10.59 -3.02 -0.50
N THR A 182 10.48 -1.69 -0.61
CA THR A 182 10.99 -0.90 -1.74
C THR A 182 12.46 -0.49 -1.58
N ALA A 183 13.05 -0.71 -0.41
CA ALA A 183 14.44 -0.35 -0.18
C ALA A 183 15.36 -1.18 -1.08
N LYS A 184 16.39 -0.52 -1.63
CA LYS A 184 17.45 -1.20 -2.40
C LYS A 184 18.61 -1.64 -1.52
N GLN A 185 18.78 -0.99 -0.37
CA GLN A 185 19.89 -1.21 0.54
C GLN A 185 19.41 -1.09 1.99
N VAL A 186 20.06 -1.82 2.89
CA VAL A 186 19.82 -1.74 4.34
C VAL A 186 21.14 -1.57 5.06
N LYS A 187 21.18 -0.66 6.04
CA LYS A 187 22.33 -0.46 6.92
C LYS A 187 22.14 -1.28 8.20
N CYS A 188 23.07 -2.19 8.48
CA CYS A 188 23.06 -2.97 9.71
C CYS A 188 23.27 -2.07 10.93
N ARG A 189 22.45 -2.20 11.98
CA ARG A 189 22.58 -1.38 13.20
C ARG A 189 23.77 -1.78 14.07
N GLY A 190 24.23 -3.03 13.98
CA GLY A 190 25.36 -3.55 14.75
C GLY A 190 26.70 -3.17 14.11
N CYS A 191 27.03 -3.78 12.98
CA CYS A 191 28.33 -3.57 12.32
C CYS A 191 28.37 -2.35 11.37
N ARG A 192 27.25 -1.61 11.19
CA ARG A 192 27.13 -0.44 10.31
C ARG A 192 27.38 -0.69 8.81
N ASN A 193 27.64 -1.93 8.42
CA ASN A 193 27.76 -2.32 7.01
C ASN A 193 26.45 -2.07 6.25
N VAL A 194 26.58 -1.65 5.00
CA VAL A 194 25.46 -1.45 4.08
C VAL A 194 25.37 -2.66 3.16
N TRP A 195 24.21 -3.30 3.16
CA TRP A 195 23.94 -4.50 2.39
C TRP A 195 22.94 -4.20 1.28
N ASN A 196 23.23 -4.72 0.09
CA ASN A 196 22.26 -4.74 -0.99
C ASN A 196 21.17 -5.78 -0.69
N ILE A 197 19.90 -5.40 -0.85
CA ILE A 197 18.77 -6.26 -0.48
C ILE A 197 18.66 -7.48 -1.40
N GLN A 198 18.99 -7.35 -2.69
CA GLN A 198 19.02 -8.48 -3.61
C GLN A 198 20.06 -9.53 -3.20
N PHE A 199 21.25 -9.07 -2.78
CA PHE A 199 22.29 -9.96 -2.27
C PHE A 199 21.83 -10.73 -1.01
N LEU A 200 21.18 -10.05 -0.06
CA LEU A 200 20.62 -10.69 1.13
C LEU A 200 19.55 -11.73 0.80
N ARG A 201 18.69 -11.43 -0.18
CA ARG A 201 17.69 -12.38 -0.68
C ARG A 201 18.35 -13.62 -1.26
N THR A 202 19.35 -13.47 -2.14
CA THR A 202 20.09 -14.61 -2.71
C THR A 202 20.74 -15.47 -1.63
N LEU A 203 21.39 -14.86 -0.63
CA LEU A 203 21.97 -15.60 0.49
C LEU A 203 20.92 -16.38 1.29
N MET A 204 19.75 -15.80 1.53
CA MET A 204 18.65 -16.49 2.21
C MET A 204 18.16 -17.69 1.39
N GLN A 205 18.00 -17.51 0.08
CA GLN A 205 17.58 -18.58 -0.83
C GLN A 205 18.55 -19.75 -0.81
N ASP A 206 19.86 -19.47 -0.87
CA ASP A 206 20.88 -20.51 -0.84
C ASP A 206 20.91 -21.23 0.50
N LYS A 207 20.77 -20.50 1.63
CA LYS A 207 20.61 -21.11 2.95
C LYS A 207 19.42 -22.06 3.03
N ILE A 208 18.28 -21.71 2.43
CA ILE A 208 17.09 -22.56 2.43
C ILE A 208 17.30 -23.80 1.56
N LYS A 209 17.83 -23.63 0.34
CA LYS A 209 18.11 -24.74 -0.60
C LYS A 209 19.07 -25.77 -0.01
N HIS A 210 20.08 -25.31 0.72
CA HIS A 210 21.07 -26.17 1.35
C HIS A 210 20.69 -26.62 2.78
N SER A 211 19.53 -26.19 3.28
CA SER A 211 19.09 -26.56 4.62
C SER A 211 18.72 -28.05 4.71
N THR A 212 19.18 -28.70 5.78
CA THR A 212 18.78 -30.06 6.18
C THR A 212 17.62 -30.03 7.18
N TYR A 213 17.06 -28.86 7.49
CA TYR A 213 15.98 -28.74 8.46
C TYR A 213 14.75 -29.53 8.02
N THR A 214 14.25 -30.35 8.95
CA THR A 214 13.02 -31.12 8.80
C THR A 214 12.05 -30.76 9.92
N GLY A 215 10.76 -30.78 9.64
CA GLY A 215 9.72 -30.48 10.61
C GLY A 215 8.34 -30.82 10.09
N THR A 216 7.32 -30.59 10.91
CA THR A 216 5.93 -30.72 10.47
C THR A 216 5.59 -29.65 9.43
N ALA A 217 4.49 -29.81 8.70
CA ALA A 217 4.02 -28.78 7.77
C ALA A 217 3.86 -27.40 8.44
N SER A 218 3.46 -27.36 9.72
CA SER A 218 3.34 -26.12 10.49
C SER A 218 4.70 -25.49 10.79
N ASP A 219 5.68 -26.29 11.20
CA ASP A 219 7.04 -25.80 11.51
C ASP A 219 7.74 -25.25 10.27
N ILE A 220 7.58 -25.96 9.15
CA ILE A 220 8.16 -25.56 7.86
C ILE A 220 7.54 -24.25 7.38
N ARG A 221 6.21 -24.09 7.49
CA ARG A 221 5.53 -22.84 7.18
C ARG A 221 6.02 -21.69 8.05
N SER A 222 6.10 -21.90 9.36
CA SER A 222 6.57 -20.87 10.30
C SER A 222 7.99 -20.41 9.97
N LYS A 223 8.90 -21.35 9.67
CA LYS A 223 10.28 -21.01 9.28
C LYS A 223 10.38 -20.32 7.92
N LEU A 224 9.61 -20.76 6.93
CA LEU A 224 9.55 -20.08 5.63
C LEU A 224 9.01 -18.66 5.79
N GLN A 225 7.97 -18.47 6.62
CA GLN A 225 7.39 -17.16 6.91
C GLN A 225 8.39 -16.24 7.62
N GLN A 226 9.15 -16.74 8.59
CA GLN A 226 10.26 -15.99 9.22
C GLN A 226 11.33 -15.56 8.21
N ALA A 227 11.53 -16.35 7.15
CA ALA A 227 12.43 -16.05 6.05
C ALA A 227 11.77 -15.21 4.93
N GLY A 228 10.52 -14.77 5.10
CA GLY A 228 9.81 -13.91 4.15
C GLY A 228 9.05 -14.65 3.05
N TYR A 229 8.89 -15.98 3.15
CA TYR A 229 8.17 -16.80 2.17
C TYR A 229 6.82 -17.27 2.72
N LEU A 230 5.75 -17.05 1.96
CA LEU A 230 4.39 -17.43 2.36
C LEU A 230 3.92 -18.67 1.59
N VAL A 231 3.57 -19.72 2.33
CA VAL A 231 2.94 -20.92 1.76
C VAL A 231 1.71 -21.29 2.59
N SER A 232 0.57 -21.43 1.93
CA SER A 232 -0.69 -21.79 2.60
C SER A 232 -0.69 -23.26 3.05
N ALA A 233 -1.37 -23.56 4.16
CA ALA A 233 -1.51 -24.95 4.61
C ALA A 233 -2.22 -25.83 3.57
N ASN A 234 -3.18 -25.26 2.83
CA ASN A 234 -3.91 -25.96 1.78
C ASN A 234 -3.01 -26.32 0.59
N THR A 235 -2.05 -25.45 0.27
CA THR A 235 -1.05 -25.70 -0.78
C THR A 235 -0.17 -26.89 -0.43
N LEU A 236 0.40 -26.94 0.79
CA LEU A 236 1.20 -28.10 1.23
C LEU A 236 0.35 -29.39 1.25
N LYS A 237 -0.87 -29.33 1.78
CA LYS A 237 -1.79 -30.49 1.79
C LYS A 237 -2.08 -30.98 0.37
N SER A 238 -2.30 -30.06 -0.57
CA SER A 238 -2.55 -30.40 -1.98
C SER A 238 -1.32 -31.04 -2.63
N TRP A 239 -0.11 -30.52 -2.38
CA TRP A 239 1.12 -31.13 -2.91
C TRP A 239 1.38 -32.51 -2.32
N ALA A 240 1.14 -32.70 -1.03
CA ALA A 240 1.26 -33.99 -0.39
C ALA A 240 0.23 -34.99 -0.94
N HIS A 241 -1.03 -34.58 -1.07
CA HIS A 241 -2.10 -35.42 -1.64
C HIS A 241 -1.83 -35.80 -3.10
N ARG A 242 -1.29 -34.87 -3.90
CA ARG A 242 -0.92 -35.11 -5.31
C ARG A 242 0.42 -35.84 -5.49
N GLY A 243 1.08 -36.24 -4.40
CA GLY A 243 2.38 -36.92 -4.45
C GLY A 243 3.55 -36.06 -4.92
N LYS A 244 3.40 -34.73 -5.00
CA LYS A 244 4.48 -33.80 -5.38
C LYS A 244 5.44 -33.54 -4.23
N LEU A 245 4.93 -33.53 -3.00
CA LEU A 245 5.71 -33.34 -1.78
C LEU A 245 5.76 -34.65 -1.00
N THR A 246 6.93 -35.30 -0.99
CA THR A 246 7.14 -36.56 -0.28
C THR A 246 7.67 -36.31 1.12
N PRO A 247 7.06 -36.89 2.18
CA PRO A 247 7.58 -36.77 3.53
C PRO A 247 8.87 -37.58 3.68
N VAL A 248 9.85 -37.02 4.41
CA VAL A 248 11.12 -37.70 4.73
C VAL A 248 10.88 -38.83 5.72
N ARG A 249 9.96 -38.60 6.67
CA ARG A 249 9.51 -39.60 7.65
C ARG A 249 8.11 -39.26 8.14
N LYS A 250 7.50 -40.17 8.90
CA LYS A 250 6.27 -39.92 9.66
C LYS A 250 6.56 -40.00 11.15
N GLU A 251 6.06 -39.04 11.90
CA GLU A 251 6.14 -39.00 13.36
C GLU A 251 4.70 -39.09 13.90
N GLY A 252 4.29 -40.30 14.26
CA GLY A 252 2.89 -40.61 14.56
C GLY A 252 1.96 -40.34 13.37
N ARG A 253 0.97 -39.47 13.56
CA ARG A 253 0.03 -39.04 12.51
C ARG A 253 0.55 -37.88 11.65
N HIS A 254 1.70 -37.31 11.98
CA HIS A 254 2.21 -36.10 11.33
C HIS A 254 3.33 -36.43 10.32
N PRO A 255 3.16 -36.09 9.03
CA PRO A 255 4.24 -36.20 8.05
C PRO A 255 5.29 -35.11 8.30
N ILE A 256 6.57 -35.50 8.20
CA ILE A 256 7.73 -34.63 8.36
C ILE A 256 8.31 -34.31 6.99
N TYR A 257 8.49 -33.02 6.70
CA TYR A 257 8.99 -32.52 5.42
C TYR A 257 10.31 -31.79 5.61
N ARG A 258 11.12 -31.77 4.55
CA ARG A 258 12.33 -30.95 4.48
C ARG A 258 11.99 -29.57 3.93
N ILE A 259 12.57 -28.51 4.50
CA ILE A 259 12.29 -27.13 4.08
C ILE A 259 12.72 -26.86 2.63
N ALA A 260 13.84 -27.46 2.20
CA ALA A 260 14.35 -27.32 0.84
C ALA A 260 13.37 -27.86 -0.21
N ASP A 261 12.76 -29.02 0.04
CA ASP A 261 11.85 -29.66 -0.92
C ASP A 261 10.56 -28.83 -1.09
N VAL A 262 10.03 -28.30 0.03
CA VAL A 262 8.88 -27.39 0.02
C VAL A 262 9.22 -26.09 -0.71
N TYR A 263 10.40 -25.52 -0.48
CA TYR A 263 10.85 -24.30 -1.14
C TYR A 263 11.06 -24.50 -2.65
N MET A 264 11.67 -25.62 -3.07
CA MET A 264 11.85 -25.94 -4.49
C MET A 264 10.52 -26.14 -5.20
N LEU A 265 9.56 -26.84 -4.56
CA LEU A 265 8.21 -26.99 -5.10
C LEU A 265 7.47 -25.66 -5.20
N MET A 266 7.62 -24.77 -4.21
CA MET A 266 7.08 -23.42 -4.25
C MET A 266 7.62 -22.66 -5.48
N GLN A 267 8.91 -22.77 -5.77
CA GLN A 267 9.54 -22.15 -6.95
C GLN A 267 9.21 -22.82 -8.29
N GLN A 268 8.71 -24.06 -8.28
CA GLN A 268 8.31 -24.81 -9.48
C GLN A 268 6.82 -24.67 -9.81
N THR A 269 5.97 -24.62 -8.78
CA THR A 269 4.51 -24.47 -8.93
C THR A 269 4.10 -23.02 -9.10
N ASN A 270 4.90 -22.10 -8.55
CA ASN A 270 4.92 -20.72 -8.98
C ASN A 270 6.28 -20.52 -9.67
N PRO A 271 6.38 -20.33 -11.01
CA PRO A 271 7.61 -19.82 -11.60
C PRO A 271 7.75 -18.37 -11.14
N VAL A 272 8.18 -18.19 -9.88
CA VAL A 272 8.15 -16.92 -9.17
C VAL A 272 6.80 -16.20 -9.37
N ASP A 273 5.78 -16.61 -8.61
CA ASP A 273 4.87 -15.60 -8.07
C ASP A 273 5.69 -14.86 -7.02
N ASP A 274 6.63 -14.05 -7.50
CA ASP A 274 6.91 -12.79 -6.84
C ASP A 274 5.53 -12.15 -6.61
N ILE A 275 5.42 -11.31 -5.60
CA ILE A 275 4.30 -10.38 -5.50
C ILE A 275 4.02 -9.68 -6.86
N TRP A 276 5.04 -9.60 -7.74
CA TRP A 276 5.06 -9.08 -9.11
C TRP A 276 4.58 -10.00 -10.24
N GLY A 277 4.51 -11.33 -10.09
CA GLY A 277 4.02 -12.25 -11.13
C GLY A 277 2.49 -12.15 -11.36
N LEU A 278 1.76 -11.72 -10.33
CA LEU A 278 0.32 -11.50 -10.36
C LEU A 278 -0.08 -10.06 -10.72
N VAL A 279 0.84 -9.10 -10.67
CA VAL A 279 0.59 -7.68 -10.99
C VAL A 279 0.71 -7.40 -12.50
N GLY A 280 1.35 -8.30 -13.27
CA GLY A 280 1.64 -8.07 -14.69
C GLY A 280 0.71 -8.72 -15.71
N LYS A 281 -0.33 -9.45 -15.30
CA LYS A 281 -1.15 -10.24 -16.26
C LYS A 281 -2.41 -9.59 -16.81
N ASP A 282 -2.81 -8.41 -16.33
CA ASP A 282 -3.96 -7.68 -16.86
C ASP A 282 -3.53 -6.41 -17.63
N ALA A 283 -2.46 -6.53 -18.42
CA ALA A 283 -2.12 -5.58 -19.47
C ALA A 283 -2.01 -6.30 -20.81
N LYS A 284 -3.17 -6.70 -21.34
CA LYS A 284 -3.47 -6.74 -22.77
C LYS A 284 -4.98 -6.70 -22.99
#